data_AF-A0A538ADP9-F1
#
_entry.id   AF-A0A538ADP9-F1
#
_cell.length_a   1.000
_cell.length_b   1.000
_cell.length_c   1.000
_cell.angle_alpha   90.00
_cell.angle_beta   90.00
_cell.angle_gamma   90.00
#
_symmetry.space_group_name_H-M   'P 1'
#
loop_
_entity.id
_entity.type
_entity.pdbx_description
1 polymer ?
#
loop_
_entity_poly.entity_id
_entity_poly.type
_entity_poly.pdbx_seq_one_letter_code
_entity_poly.pdbx_strand_id
1 'polypeptide(L)' 'MERQVLPAGRVTIRQGIEMGRPSTLLVDVERAPNGVWEIHVGGGVATVGSGEFDLPL' A
#
# COMPACT_ATOMS: atom_id res chain seq x y z
N MET A 1 -10.68 3.36 -18.08
CA MET A 1 -9.99 2.40 -17.18
C MET A 1 -11.01 1.37 -16.76
N GLU A 2 -10.75 0.10 -17.06
CA GLU A 2 -11.61 -1.00 -16.66
C GLU A 2 -11.45 -1.25 -15.15
N ARG A 3 -12.56 -1.29 -14.41
CA ARG A 3 -12.53 -1.49 -12.95
C ARG A 3 -12.40 -2.98 -12.68
N GLN A 4 -11.21 -3.44 -12.35
CA GLN A 4 -11.00 -4.82 -11.90
C GLN A 4 -11.43 -4.96 -10.44
N VAL A 5 -12.34 -5.91 -10.19
CA VAL A 5 -12.72 -6.33 -8.82
C VAL A 5 -11.88 -7.56 -8.49
N LEU A 6 -11.10 -7.47 -7.42
CA LEU A 6 -10.25 -8.57 -6.96
C LEU A 6 -11.01 -9.43 -5.93
N PRO A 7 -10.90 -10.76 -6.01
CA PRO A 7 -11.48 -11.65 -5.01
C PRO A 7 -10.69 -11.58 -3.69
N ALA A 8 -11.24 -12.21 -2.63
CA ALA A 8 -10.49 -12.44 -1.40
C ALA A 8 -9.17 -13.18 -1.67
N GLY A 9 -8.15 -12.91 -0.86
CA GLY A 9 -6.84 -13.54 -0.95
C GLY A 9 -5.70 -12.54 -0.98
N ARG A 10 -4.51 -13.05 -1.34
CA ARG A 10 -3.28 -12.27 -1.40
C ARG A 10 -3.07 -11.68 -2.78
N VAL A 11 -2.78 -10.39 -2.84
CA VAL A 11 -2.50 -9.65 -4.07
C VAL A 11 -1.20 -8.87 -3.91
N THR A 12 -0.34 -8.94 -4.93
CA THR A 12 0.85 -8.09 -5.04
C THR A 12 0.58 -6.99 -6.07
N ILE A 13 0.66 -5.74 -5.66
CA ILE A 13 0.47 -4.58 -6.55
C ILE A 13 1.83 -3.96 -6.83
N ARG A 14 2.21 -3.86 -8.10
CA ARG A 14 3.41 -3.14 -8.57
C ARG A 14 2.98 -1.84 -9.24
N GLN A 15 3.53 -0.71 -8.80
CA GLN A 15 3.14 0.62 -9.30
C GLN A 15 4.31 1.60 -9.31
N GLY A 16 4.11 2.76 -9.96
CA GLY A 16 5.08 3.86 -9.98
C GLY A 16 6.29 3.62 -10.88
N ILE A 17 6.29 2.57 -11.69
CA ILE A 17 7.40 2.18 -12.57
C ILE A 17 7.66 3.27 -13.60
N GLU A 18 6.61 3.73 -14.29
CA GLU A 18 6.68 4.76 -15.33
C GLU A 18 7.08 6.13 -14.78
N MET A 19 6.85 6.36 -13.48
CA MET A 19 7.26 7.59 -12.77
C MET A 19 8.66 7.48 -12.15
N GLY A 20 9.39 6.39 -12.38
CA GLY A 20 10.73 6.17 -11.82
C GLY A 20 10.75 5.95 -10.31
N ARG A 21 9.61 5.61 -9.70
CA ARG A 21 9.45 5.34 -8.26
C ARG A 21 8.80 3.96 -8.06
N PRO A 22 9.44 2.88 -8.51
CA PRO A 22 8.87 1.53 -8.45
C PRO A 22 8.60 1.15 -6.99
N SER A 23 7.36 0.77 -6.70
CA SER A 23 6.91 0.40 -5.36
C SER A 23 6.08 -0.88 -5.42
N THR A 24 6.16 -1.69 -4.37
CA THR A 24 5.37 -2.92 -4.22
C THR A 24 4.50 -2.81 -2.97
N LEU A 25 3.21 -3.09 -3.13
CA LEU A 25 2.28 -3.28 -2.01
C LEU A 25 1.91 -4.76 -1.91
N LEU A 26 1.89 -5.26 -0.69
CA LEU A 26 1.39 -6.59 -0.35
C LEU A 26 0.02 -6.41 0.29
N VAL A 27 -1.03 -6.91 -0.36
CA VAL A 27 -2.41 -6.72 0.08
C VAL A 27 -3.02 -8.07 0.38
N ASP A 28 -3.46 -8.25 1.62
CA ASP A 28 -4.24 -9.41 2.04
C ASP A 28 -5.69 -8.97 2.24
N VAL A 29 -6.62 -9.63 1.55
CA VAL A 29 -8.06 -9.35 1.62
C VAL A 29 -8.77 -10.57 2.20
N GLU A 30 -9.44 -10.40 3.32
CA GLU A 30 -10.17 -11.48 3.98
C GLU A 30 -11.57 -11.04 4.39
N ARG A 31 -12.43 -12.03 4.62
CA ARG A 31 -13.77 -11.80 5.15
C ARG A 31 -13.74 -12.09 6.64
N ALA A 32 -13.94 -11.06 7.46
CA ALA A 32 -14.01 -11.21 8.91
C ALA A 32 -15.24 -12.06 9.30
N PRO A 33 -15.25 -12.70 10.49
CA PRO A 33 -16.35 -13.54 10.95
C PRO A 33 -17.71 -12.82 11.04
N ASN A 34 -17.70 -11.50 11.22
CA ASN A 34 -18.89 -10.65 11.22
C ASN A 34 -19.41 -10.30 9.81
N GLY A 35 -18.80 -10.85 8.77
CA GLY A 35 -19.19 -10.61 7.39
C GLY A 35 -18.72 -9.26 6.83
N VAL A 36 -17.81 -8.55 7.50
CA VAL A 36 -17.16 -7.34 6.95
C VAL A 36 -15.90 -7.74 6.18
N TRP A 37 -15.52 -6.96 5.17
CA TRP A 37 -14.24 -7.12 4.48
C TRP A 37 -13.12 -6.46 5.28
N GLU A 38 -12.05 -7.20 5.53
CA GLU A 38 -10.84 -6.73 6.16
C GLU A 38 -9.71 -6.71 5.13
N ILE A 39 -8.98 -5.59 5.08
CA ILE A 39 -7.94 -5.34 4.08
C ILE A 39 -6.69 -4.92 4.83
N HIS A 40 -5.64 -5.74 4.73
CA HIS A 40 -4.34 -5.44 5.29
C HIS A 40 -3.39 -5.05 4.17
N VAL A 41 -2.80 -3.85 4.28
CA VAL A 41 -1.84 -3.35 3.30
C VAL A 41 -0.48 -3.24 3.95
N GLY A 42 0.45 -4.04 3.46
CA GLY A 42 1.85 -4.03 3.87
C GLY A 42 2.77 -3.51 2.78
N GLY A 43 3.97 -3.12 3.20
CA GLY A 43 5.04 -2.67 2.33
C GLY A 43 6.33 -2.41 3.13
N GLY A 44 7.46 -2.42 2.44
CA GLY A 44 8.73 -2.00 3.02
C GLY A 44 8.88 -0.49 2.98
N VAL A 45 9.59 0.06 3.97
CA VAL A 45 10.00 1.46 3.99
C VAL A 45 11.50 1.55 4.28
N ALA A 46 12.13 2.62 3.79
CA ALA A 46 13.52 2.93 4.07
C ALA A 46 13.65 4.42 4.39
N THR A 47 14.35 4.74 5.48
CA THR A 47 14.72 6.11 5.79
C THR A 47 15.83 6.55 4.84
N VAL A 48 15.56 7.56 4.02
CA VAL A 48 16.54 8.11 3.05
C VAL A 48 17.18 9.41 3.51
N GLY A 49 16.66 9.99 4.59
CA GLY A 49 17.13 11.23 5.17
C GLY A 49 16.33 11.58 6.43
N SER A 50 16.93 12.40 7.28
CA SER A 50 16.35 12.89 8.53
C SER A 50 16.82 14.31 8.78
N GLY A 51 15.96 15.14 9.36
CA GLY A 51 16.27 16.51 9.70
C GLY A 51 15.15 17.14 10.52
N GLU A 52 15.36 18.38 10.92
CA GLU A 52 14.42 19.14 11.74
C GLU A 52 14.02 20.42 11.01
N PHE A 53 12.79 20.87 11.24
CA PHE A 53 12.33 22.17 10.77
C PHE A 53 12.69 23.23 11.82
N ASP A 54 13.47 24.23 11.41
CA ASP A 54 13.68 25.44 12.19
C ASP A 54 12.72 26.52 11.66
N LEU A 55 11.56 26.65 12.31
CA LEU A 55 10.51 27.60 11.94
C LEU A 55 10.14 28.47 13.14
N PRO A 56 10.01 29.79 12.97
CA PRO A 56 9.48 30.66 14.02
C PRO A 56 8.01 30.34 14.29
N LEU A 57 7.64 30.28 15.58
CA LEU A 57 6.28 30.05 16.08
C LEU A 57 5.32 31.19 15.74
#